data_AF-A0A183V199-F1
#
_entry.id   AF-A0A183V199-F1
#
_cell.length_a   1.000
_cell.length_b   1.000
_cell.length_c   1.000
_cell.angle_alpha   90.00
_cell.angle_beta   90.00
_cell.angle_gamma   90.00
#
_symmetry.space_group_name_H-M   'P 1'
#
loop_
_entity.id
_entity.type
_entity.pdbx_description
1 polymer ?
#
loop_
_entity_poly.entity_id
_entity_poly.type
_entity_poly.pdbx_seq_one_letter_code
_entity_poly.pdbx_strand_id
1 'polypeptide(L)'
;MLVRSLRVLPRRHLFSMEPFALSSRRQEYEEKRLVGFTAEEMFDVVACVSEYPQFVPWCRNAYVKRISPNVFTADLQIGFPPVLETYSSRITTLKPTVVRVSV
;
A
#
# COMPACT_ATOMS: atom_id res chain seq x y z
N MET A 1 31.68 56.40 25.04
CA MET A 1 30.83 57.19 24.13
C MET A 1 29.87 56.24 23.41
N LEU A 2 28.59 56.60 23.41
CA LEU A 2 27.43 55.88 22.87
C LEU A 2 27.42 55.88 21.34
N VAL A 3 27.02 54.77 20.69
CA VAL A 3 26.04 54.81 19.58
C VAL A 3 25.23 53.51 19.56
N ARG A 4 23.91 53.64 19.75
CA ARG A 4 22.88 52.62 19.58
C ARG A 4 22.66 52.39 18.09
N SER A 5 22.79 51.15 17.60
CA SER A 5 22.28 50.75 16.29
C SER A 5 21.06 49.86 16.48
N LEU A 6 19.92 50.34 15.99
CA LEU A 6 18.60 49.70 16.09
C LEU A 6 18.59 48.46 15.18
N ARG A 7 18.45 47.27 15.79
CA ARG A 7 18.19 46.04 15.05
C ARG A 7 16.77 46.10 14.51
N VAL A 8 16.63 46.28 13.20
CA VAL A 8 15.36 46.06 12.50
C VAL A 8 15.05 44.58 12.57
N LEU A 9 14.02 44.21 13.33
CA LEU A 9 13.51 42.84 13.36
C LEU A 9 12.79 42.55 12.04
N PRO A 10 13.15 41.49 11.30
CA PRO A 10 12.37 41.08 10.15
C PRO A 10 10.99 40.64 10.63
N ARG A 11 9.96 41.28 10.08
CA ARG A 11 8.54 40.98 10.30
C ARG A 11 8.32 39.50 9.96
N ARG A 12 8.07 38.68 10.98
CA ARG A 12 7.77 37.24 10.82
C ARG A 12 6.46 37.10 10.05
N HIS A 13 6.55 36.79 8.76
CA HIS A 13 5.41 36.28 8.00
C HIS A 13 5.28 34.78 8.30
N LEU A 14 4.78 34.47 9.51
CA LEU A 14 4.61 33.09 9.98
C LEU A 14 3.40 32.37 9.36
N PHE A 15 2.62 33.03 8.51
CA PHE A 15 1.49 32.41 7.80
C PHE A 15 1.33 33.06 6.43
N SER A 16 2.22 32.72 5.49
CA SER A 16 1.81 32.69 4.08
C SER A 16 1.18 31.33 3.87
N MET A 17 -0.14 31.27 4.01
CA MET A 17 -0.94 30.11 3.64
C MET A 17 -0.96 30.05 2.11
N GLU A 18 0.11 29.54 1.52
CA GLU A 18 0.04 28.92 0.20
C GLU A 18 -1.02 27.81 0.32
N PRO A 19 -2.03 27.76 -0.56
CA PRO A 19 -2.97 26.65 -0.53
C PRO A 19 -2.14 25.39 -0.67
N PHE A 20 -2.19 24.53 0.34
CA PHE A 20 -1.58 23.22 0.31
C PHE A 20 -2.07 22.54 -0.96
N ALA A 21 -1.25 22.59 -2.01
CA ALA A 21 -1.36 21.69 -3.11
C ALA A 21 -1.15 20.33 -2.46
N LEU A 22 -2.27 19.68 -2.12
CA LEU A 22 -2.33 18.26 -1.80
C LEU A 22 -1.92 17.57 -3.09
N SER A 23 -0.61 17.58 -3.33
CA SER A 23 0.04 16.70 -4.27
C SER A 23 -0.47 15.32 -3.89
N SER A 24 -1.31 14.74 -4.74
CA SER A 24 -1.70 13.35 -4.66
C SER A 24 -0.42 12.55 -4.88
N ARG A 25 0.38 12.41 -3.83
CA ARG A 25 1.64 11.68 -3.87
C ARG A 25 1.27 10.22 -3.85
N ARG A 26 1.02 9.67 -5.04
CA ARG A 26 0.89 8.23 -5.23
C ARG A 26 2.17 7.60 -4.68
N GLN A 27 2.02 6.78 -3.65
CA GLN A 27 3.11 5.97 -3.13
C GLN A 27 3.12 4.67 -3.92
N GLU A 28 4.25 4.39 -4.58
CA GLU A 28 4.49 3.14 -5.30
C GLU A 28 5.63 2.42 -4.59
N TYR A 29 5.48 1.10 -4.42
CA TYR A 29 6.46 0.24 -3.78
C TYR A 29 6.81 -0.90 -4.74
N GLU A 30 8.11 -1.10 -4.99
CA GLU A 30 8.63 -2.17 -5.84
C GLU A 30 9.81 -2.83 -5.13
N GLU A 31 9.77 -4.17 -5.03
CA GLU A 31 10.88 -4.98 -4.55
C GLU A 31 11.12 -6.14 -5.53
N LYS A 32 12.40 -6.47 -5.76
CA LYS A 32 12.82 -7.62 -6.57
C LYS A 32 13.80 -8.47 -5.77
N ARG A 33 13.52 -9.78 -5.71
CA ARG A 33 14.35 -10.78 -5.05
C ARG A 33 14.48 -12.02 -5.93
N LEU A 34 15.65 -12.64 -5.91
CA LEU A 34 15.84 -13.97 -6.48
C LEU A 34 15.35 -15.00 -5.49
N VAL A 35 14.49 -15.90 -5.96
CA VAL A 35 13.90 -17.00 -5.18
C VAL A 35 14.22 -18.31 -5.89
N GLY A 36 14.45 -19.38 -5.14
CA GLY A 36 14.81 -20.71 -5.68
C GLY A 36 13.63 -21.51 -6.22
N PHE A 37 12.57 -20.84 -6.69
CA PHE A 37 11.32 -21.46 -7.15
C PHE A 37 11.01 -21.04 -8.59
N THR A 38 10.27 -21.87 -9.29
CA THR A 38 9.79 -21.58 -10.64
C THR A 38 8.73 -20.47 -10.62
N ALA A 39 8.50 -19.84 -11.78
CA ALA A 39 7.45 -18.83 -11.91
C ALA A 39 6.05 -19.40 -11.63
N GLU A 40 5.81 -20.66 -12.01
CA GLU A 40 4.54 -21.37 -11.78
C GLU A 40 4.29 -21.61 -10.28
N GLU A 41 5.30 -22.12 -9.56
CA GLU A 41 5.19 -22.33 -8.11
C GLU A 41 4.92 -21.01 -7.38
N MET A 42 5.67 -19.95 -7.73
CA MET A 42 5.46 -18.64 -7.13
C MET A 42 4.07 -18.07 -7.46
N PHE A 43 3.61 -18.27 -8.69
CA PHE A 43 2.29 -17.85 -9.12
C PHE A 43 1.21 -18.55 -8.31
N ASP A 44 1.28 -19.87 -8.13
CA ASP A 44 0.24 -20.62 -7.44
C ASP A 44 0.12 -20.21 -5.96
N VAL A 45 1.25 -19.88 -5.31
CA VAL A 45 1.26 -19.31 -3.95
C VAL A 45 0.56 -17.95 -3.91
N VAL A 46 0.89 -17.04 -4.82
CA VAL A 46 0.33 -15.67 -4.84
C VAL A 46 -1.12 -15.66 -5.33
N ALA A 47 -1.52 -16.59 -6.18
CA ALA A 47 -2.89 -16.70 -6.67
C ALA A 47 -3.85 -17.29 -5.62
N CYS A 48 -3.34 -18.09 -4.67
CA CYS A 48 -4.15 -18.73 -3.63
C CYS A 48 -4.42 -17.79 -2.43
N VAL A 49 -5.13 -16.70 -2.68
CA VAL A 49 -5.40 -15.64 -1.69
C VAL A 49 -6.19 -16.13 -0.47
N SER A 50 -6.99 -17.20 -0.61
CA SER A 50 -7.73 -17.81 0.50
C SER A 50 -6.84 -18.38 1.60
N GLU A 51 -5.59 -18.73 1.29
CA GLU A 51 -4.64 -19.33 2.24
C GLU A 51 -3.74 -18.29 2.91
N TYR A 52 -3.86 -17.01 2.55
CA TYR A 52 -3.05 -15.94 3.12
C TYR A 52 -3.08 -15.88 4.66
N PRO A 53 -4.19 -16.15 5.36
CA PRO A 53 -4.19 -16.18 6.82
C PRO A 53 -3.26 -17.24 7.44
N GLN A 54 -2.81 -18.24 6.67
CA GLN A 54 -1.93 -19.30 7.18
C GLN A 54 -0.46 -18.89 7.20
N PHE A 55 -0.03 -17.96 6.34
CA PHE A 55 1.39 -17.65 6.15
C PHE A 55 1.72 -16.16 6.06
N VAL A 56 0.77 -15.30 5.68
CA VAL A 56 0.99 -13.85 5.60
C VAL A 56 0.85 -13.27 7.00
N PRO A 57 1.90 -12.65 7.56
CA PRO A 57 1.80 -12.00 8.85
C PRO A 57 0.69 -10.94 8.85
N TRP A 58 -0.02 -10.82 9.96
CA TRP A 58 -1.10 -9.84 10.18
C TRP A 58 -2.38 -10.02 9.33
N CYS A 59 -2.39 -10.95 8.37
CA CYS A 59 -3.62 -11.37 7.70
C CYS A 59 -4.44 -12.24 8.67
N ARG A 60 -5.59 -11.72 9.10
CA ARG A 60 -6.48 -12.40 10.05
C ARG A 60 -7.50 -13.28 9.36
N ASN A 61 -8.01 -12.82 8.22
CA ASN A 61 -9.03 -13.53 7.47
C ASN A 61 -8.95 -13.16 5.98
N ALA A 62 -9.38 -14.07 5.12
CA ALA A 62 -9.44 -13.89 3.68
C ALA A 62 -10.71 -14.53 3.13
N TYR A 63 -11.52 -13.74 2.42
CA TYR A 63 -12.72 -14.22 1.74
C TYR A 63 -12.60 -13.99 0.24
N VAL A 64 -12.76 -15.04 -0.56
CA VAL A 64 -12.60 -14.99 -2.02
C VAL A 64 -13.92 -15.28 -2.72
N LYS A 65 -14.30 -14.41 -3.65
CA LYS A 65 -15.47 -14.59 -4.51
C LYS A 65 -15.05 -14.63 -5.97
N ARG A 66 -15.17 -15.80 -6.61
CA ARG A 66 -14.84 -15.97 -8.03
C ARG A 66 -15.93 -15.40 -8.92
N ILE A 67 -15.53 -14.60 -9.93
CA ILE A 67 -16.43 -14.02 -10.94
C ILE A 67 -16.24 -14.76 -12.27
N SER A 68 -14.99 -14.97 -12.64
CA SER A 68 -14.57 -15.66 -13.86
C SER A 68 -13.34 -16.53 -13.56
N PRO A 69 -12.90 -17.42 -14.48
CA PRO A 69 -11.72 -18.26 -14.26
C PRO A 69 -10.45 -17.47 -13.88
N ASN A 70 -10.29 -16.29 -14.47
CA ASN A 70 -9.10 -15.45 -14.29
C ASN A 70 -9.36 -14.22 -13.41
N VAL A 71 -10.59 -13.98 -12.97
CA VAL A 71 -10.99 -12.75 -12.25
C VAL A 71 -11.80 -13.10 -11.01
N PHE A 72 -11.37 -12.60 -9.86
CA PHE A 72 -12.07 -12.79 -8.60
C PHE A 72 -11.92 -11.55 -7.72
N THR A 73 -12.77 -11.42 -6.71
CA THR A 73 -12.62 -10.42 -5.66
C THR A 73 -12.14 -11.09 -4.38
N ALA A 74 -11.33 -10.38 -3.60
CA ALA A 74 -10.88 -10.85 -2.30
C ALA A 74 -11.05 -9.74 -1.25
N ASP A 75 -11.65 -10.12 -0.12
CA ASP A 75 -11.75 -9.30 1.08
C ASP A 75 -10.73 -9.81 2.09
N LEU A 76 -9.73 -9.00 2.39
CA LEU A 76 -8.64 -9.31 3.30
C LEU A 76 -8.77 -8.49 4.57
N GLN A 77 -8.79 -9.15 5.72
CA GLN A 77 -8.79 -8.50 7.03
C GLN A 77 -7.36 -8.43 7.56
N ILE A 78 -6.81 -7.22 7.63
CA ILE A 78 -5.44 -6.95 8.09
C ILE A 78 -5.52 -6.29 9.47
N GLY A 79 -4.77 -6.81 10.45
CA GLY A 79 -4.88 -6.35 11.83
C GLY A 79 -3.56 -6.22 12.58
N PHE A 80 -3.33 -5.03 13.12
CA PHE A 80 -2.28 -4.69 14.08
C PHE A 80 -2.95 -4.13 15.34
N PRO A 81 -3.15 -4.92 16.41
CA PRO A 81 -3.87 -4.45 17.60
C PRO A 81 -3.36 -3.07 18.07
N PRO A 82 -4.23 -2.06 18.26
CA PRO A 82 -5.71 -2.09 18.28
C PRO A 82 -6.40 -1.86 16.92
N VAL A 83 -5.67 -1.64 15.82
CA VAL A 83 -6.22 -1.36 14.48
C VAL A 83 -6.54 -2.64 13.73
N LEU A 84 -7.73 -2.71 13.14
CA LEU A 84 -8.14 -3.80 12.26
C LEU A 84 -8.97 -3.24 11.11
N GLU A 85 -8.53 -3.48 9.89
CA GLU A 85 -9.13 -2.95 8.67
C GLU A 85 -9.41 -4.08 7.67
N THR A 86 -10.48 -3.91 6.89
CA THR A 86 -10.85 -4.84 5.82
C THR A 86 -10.66 -4.14 4.48
N TYR A 87 -9.90 -4.78 3.59
CA TYR A 87 -9.62 -4.31 2.25
C TYR A 87 -10.27 -5.23 1.23
N SER A 88 -11.15 -4.67 0.40
CA SER A 88 -11.74 -5.35 -0.75
C SER A 88 -10.94 -5.02 -2.00
N SER A 89 -10.58 -6.04 -2.76
CA SER A 89 -9.82 -5.87 -4.01
C SER A 89 -10.35 -6.77 -5.12
N ARG A 90 -10.19 -6.34 -6.37
CA ARG A 90 -10.40 -7.14 -7.56
C ARG A 90 -9.05 -7.62 -8.09
N ILE A 91 -8.96 -8.93 -8.31
CA ILE A 91 -7.74 -9.61 -8.70
C ILE A 91 -7.94 -10.22 -10.08
N THR A 92 -6.98 -9.95 -10.97
CA THR A 92 -6.92 -10.53 -12.32
C THR A 92 -5.64 -11.32 -12.47
N THR A 93 -5.76 -12.55 -12.93
CA THR A 93 -4.65 -13.49 -13.04
C THR A 93 -4.41 -13.87 -14.49
N LEU A 94 -3.14 -13.90 -14.89
CA LEU A 94 -2.69 -14.45 -16.17
C LEU A 94 -1.59 -15.46 -15.86
N LYS A 95 -1.96 -16.74 -15.86
CA LYS A 95 -1.01 -17.83 -15.64
C LYS A 95 0.04 -17.84 -16.76
N PRO A 96 1.32 -18.15 -16.44
CA PRO A 96 1.87 -18.45 -15.11
C PRO A 96 2.57 -17.25 -14.44
N THR A 97 2.45 -16.02 -14.96
CA THR A 97 3.43 -14.97 -14.62
C THR A 97 2.86 -13.72 -13.96
N VAL A 98 1.55 -13.45 -14.08
CA VAL A 98 1.01 -12.14 -13.69
C VAL A 98 -0.20 -12.27 -12.78
N VAL A 99 -0.13 -11.61 -11.63
CA VAL A 99 -1.26 -11.33 -10.74
C VAL A 99 -1.39 -9.81 -10.61
N ARG A 100 -2.52 -9.24 -11.06
CA ARG A 100 -2.81 -7.81 -10.94
C ARG A 100 -3.91 -7.59 -9.91
N VAL A 101 -3.75 -6.54 -9.12
CA VAL A 101 -4.71 -6.13 -8.10
C VAL A 101 -5.18 -4.71 -8.42
N SER A 102 -6.49 -4.49 -8.34
CA SER A 102 -7.14 -3.18 -8.40
C SER A 102 -8.05 -3.04 -7.18
N VAL A 103 -7.82 -2.00 -6.38
CA VAL A 103 -8.64 -1.62 -5.22
C VAL A 103 -9.78 -0.73 -5.67
#